data_AF-A0A7C9R9S9-F1
#
_entry.id   AF-A0A7C9R9S9-F1
#
_cell.length_a   1.000
_cell.length_b   1.000
_cell.length_c   1.000
_cell.angle_alpha   90.00
_cell.angle_beta   90.00
_cell.angle_gamma   90.00
#
_symmetry.space_group_name_H-M   'P 1'
#
loop_
_entity.id
_entity.type
_entity.pdbx_description
1 polymer ?
#
loop_
_entity_poly.entity_id
_entity_poly.type
_entity_poly.pdbx_seq_one_letter_code
_entity_poly.pdbx_strand_id
1 'polypeptide(L)'
;MARAFLPIGCGPILSCRREVYAYWSSLPRDSRPKLYLHGPSLGAMNSELSASLYDIIANPFQGALWSGPPFPSRTWRSVTDDRNAGSPQRLPRFRDASIFRFTNQNNVLEIPAASWGPIRIVYLQYASDPITFFGAATLYREPDWMKGPRGPDVSEQVRWYPLITMLQLTVDMAIATTSPIGYGHVFAPQHYIDAWLAVTEPPNITAEDVARLKTFFFNRGATPAISG
;
A
#
# COMPACT_ATOMS: atom_id res chain seq x y z
N MET A 1 -24.49 4.06 6.32
CA MET A 1 -24.08 3.13 5.24
C MET A 1 -23.13 2.10 5.81
N ALA A 2 -23.45 0.80 5.69
CA ALA A 2 -22.56 -0.28 6.10
C ALA A 2 -21.33 -0.38 5.18
N ARG A 3 -20.17 -0.71 5.74
CA ARG A 3 -18.89 -0.91 5.03
C ARG A 3 -18.44 -2.33 5.28
N ALA A 4 -18.11 -3.08 4.22
CA ALA A 4 -17.56 -4.41 4.31
C ALA A 4 -16.07 -4.37 3.96
N PHE A 5 -15.23 -4.90 4.87
CA PHE A 5 -13.81 -5.11 4.66
C PHE A 5 -13.58 -6.61 4.44
N LEU A 6 -12.73 -6.96 3.49
CA LEU A 6 -12.32 -8.33 3.21
C LEU A 6 -10.98 -8.64 3.91
N PRO A 7 -10.96 -9.29 5.09
CA PRO A 7 -9.72 -9.85 5.64
C PRO A 7 -9.34 -11.15 4.93
N ILE A 8 -8.03 -11.34 4.73
CA ILE A 8 -7.45 -12.45 3.98
C ILE A 8 -7.27 -13.63 4.95
N GLY A 9 -8.18 -14.62 4.93
CA GLY A 9 -8.14 -15.72 5.91
C GLY A 9 -8.95 -16.99 5.59
N CYS A 10 -9.13 -17.38 4.31
CA CYS A 10 -9.72 -18.68 3.97
C CYS A 10 -9.28 -19.20 2.59
N GLY A 11 -8.90 -20.48 2.50
CA GLY A 11 -8.66 -21.24 1.25
C GLY A 11 -7.59 -20.68 0.29
N PRO A 12 -7.46 -21.19 -0.95
CA PRO A 12 -6.66 -20.50 -1.97
C PRO A 12 -7.22 -19.08 -2.13
N ILE A 13 -6.38 -18.07 -1.90
CA ILE A 13 -6.74 -16.65 -1.66
C ILE A 13 -7.70 -16.08 -2.72
N LEU A 14 -7.58 -16.53 -3.96
CA LEU A 14 -8.43 -16.12 -5.08
C LEU A 14 -9.88 -16.61 -4.95
N SER A 15 -10.12 -17.77 -4.33
CA SER A 15 -11.45 -18.39 -4.20
C SER A 15 -12.31 -17.65 -3.18
N CYS A 16 -11.77 -17.33 -2.01
CA CYS A 16 -12.54 -16.65 -0.95
C CYS A 16 -13.01 -15.26 -1.39
N ARG A 17 -12.14 -14.47 -2.03
CA ARG A 17 -12.53 -13.15 -2.57
C ARG A 17 -13.61 -13.27 -3.64
N ARG A 18 -13.54 -14.27 -4.52
CA ARG A 18 -14.56 -14.50 -5.56
C ARG A 18 -15.92 -14.80 -4.95
N GLU A 19 -15.97 -15.64 -3.92
CA GLU A 19 -17.24 -15.94 -3.22
C GLU A 19 -17.85 -14.70 -2.58
N VAL A 20 -17.05 -13.91 -1.87
CA VAL A 20 -17.53 -12.66 -1.25
C VAL A 20 -17.94 -11.65 -2.30
N TYR A 21 -17.20 -11.52 -3.40
CA TYR A 21 -17.55 -10.61 -4.49
C TYR A 21 -18.83 -11.05 -5.20
N ALA A 22 -19.01 -12.36 -5.43
CA ALA A 22 -20.21 -12.91 -6.03
C ALA A 22 -21.44 -12.65 -5.14
N TYR A 23 -21.32 -12.91 -3.85
CA TYR A 23 -22.36 -12.59 -2.87
C TYR A 23 -22.65 -11.09 -2.82
N TRP A 24 -21.63 -10.24 -2.70
CA TRP A 24 -21.81 -8.80 -2.67
C TRP A 24 -22.47 -8.27 -3.96
N SER A 25 -22.12 -8.85 -5.11
CA SER A 25 -22.66 -8.47 -6.40
C SER A 25 -24.11 -8.91 -6.61
N SER A 26 -24.59 -9.91 -5.86
CA SER A 26 -25.99 -10.35 -5.90
C SER A 26 -26.93 -9.47 -5.07
N LEU A 27 -26.38 -8.64 -4.16
CA LEU A 27 -27.17 -7.68 -3.38
C LEU A 27 -27.70 -6.53 -4.26
N PRO A 28 -28.90 -5.98 -3.95
CA PRO A 28 -29.44 -4.85 -4.70
C PRO A 28 -28.48 -3.65 -4.70
N ARG A 29 -28.28 -3.03 -5.88
CA ARG A 29 -27.27 -1.97 -6.07
C ARG A 29 -27.43 -0.79 -5.11
N ASP A 30 -28.66 -0.42 -4.79
CA ASP A 30 -28.96 0.77 -3.98
C ASP A 30 -28.83 0.52 -2.46
N SER A 31 -28.80 -0.74 -2.04
CA SER A 31 -28.71 -1.12 -0.62
C SER A 31 -27.45 -1.88 -0.25
N ARG A 32 -26.67 -2.35 -1.23
CA ARG A 32 -25.43 -3.09 -0.97
C ARG A 32 -24.40 -2.21 -0.25
N PRO A 33 -23.67 -2.77 0.73
CA PRO A 33 -22.63 -2.03 1.45
C PRO A 33 -21.50 -1.63 0.50
N LYS A 34 -20.74 -0.59 0.87
CA LYS A 34 -19.50 -0.28 0.14
C LYS A 34 -18.47 -1.40 0.38
N LEU A 35 -17.86 -1.89 -0.70
CA LEU A 35 -16.83 -2.92 -0.70
C LEU A 35 -15.45 -2.27 -0.81
N TYR A 36 -14.58 -2.60 0.16
CA TYR A 36 -13.19 -2.16 0.15
C TYR A 36 -12.23 -3.34 0.21
N LEU A 37 -11.14 -3.23 -0.55
CA LEU A 37 -10.09 -4.25 -0.58
C LEU A 37 -8.93 -3.85 0.33
N HIS A 38 -8.35 -4.83 1.00
CA HIS A 38 -7.15 -4.63 1.81
C HIS A 38 -6.21 -5.81 1.66
N GLY A 39 -4.92 -5.52 1.71
CA GLY A 39 -3.92 -6.57 1.81
C GLY A 39 -2.54 -5.99 2.07
N PRO A 40 -1.81 -6.48 3.09
CA PRO A 40 -0.39 -6.22 3.22
C PRO A 40 0.42 -7.21 2.38
N SER A 41 1.53 -6.77 1.80
CA SER A 41 2.54 -7.62 1.15
C SER A 41 1.96 -8.53 0.05
N LEU A 42 2.15 -9.85 0.14
CA LEU A 42 1.50 -10.84 -0.72
C LEU A 42 -0.03 -10.70 -0.77
N GLY A 43 -0.65 -10.19 0.29
CA GLY A 43 -2.07 -9.85 0.31
C GLY A 43 -2.41 -8.72 -0.66
N ALA A 44 -1.56 -7.69 -0.77
CA ALA A 44 -1.70 -6.64 -1.79
C ALA A 44 -1.61 -7.24 -3.19
N MET A 45 -0.56 -8.01 -3.46
CA MET A 45 -0.34 -8.65 -4.77
C MET A 45 -1.52 -9.54 -5.17
N ASN A 46 -1.99 -10.40 -4.26
CA ASN A 46 -3.11 -11.29 -4.55
C ASN A 46 -4.43 -10.52 -4.67
N SER A 47 -4.62 -9.46 -3.88
CA SER A 47 -5.79 -8.59 -3.98
C SER A 47 -5.85 -7.89 -5.34
N GLU A 48 -4.72 -7.33 -5.81
CA GLU A 48 -4.57 -6.77 -7.15
C GLU A 48 -4.91 -7.79 -8.25
N LEU A 49 -4.29 -8.98 -8.20
CA LEU A 49 -4.51 -10.05 -9.19
C LEU A 49 -5.96 -10.54 -9.20
N SER A 50 -6.60 -10.51 -8.03
CA SER A 50 -7.97 -10.97 -7.89
C SER A 50 -8.97 -9.98 -8.47
N ALA A 51 -8.66 -8.68 -8.53
CA ALA A 51 -9.53 -7.64 -9.05
C ALA A 51 -9.57 -7.69 -10.59
N SER A 52 -10.47 -8.49 -11.15
CA SER A 52 -10.60 -8.61 -12.60
C SER A 52 -11.15 -7.32 -13.21
N LEU A 53 -10.69 -6.98 -14.42
CA LEU A 53 -11.20 -5.82 -15.16
C LEU A 53 -12.73 -5.92 -15.38
N TYR A 54 -13.23 -7.13 -15.64
CA TYR A 54 -14.65 -7.41 -15.81
C TYR A 54 -15.45 -7.07 -14.54
N ASP A 55 -14.96 -7.47 -13.37
CA ASP A 55 -15.59 -7.17 -12.09
C ASP A 55 -15.65 -5.66 -11.84
N ILE A 56 -14.56 -4.95 -12.15
CA ILE A 56 -14.46 -3.50 -11.95
C ILE A 56 -15.46 -2.77 -12.85
N ILE A 57 -15.60 -3.20 -14.10
CA ILE A 57 -16.54 -2.60 -15.05
C ILE A 57 -17.99 -2.91 -14.67
N ALA A 58 -18.28 -4.16 -14.27
CA ALA A 58 -19.64 -4.60 -13.97
C ALA A 58 -20.16 -4.05 -12.63
N ASN A 59 -19.35 -4.17 -11.57
CA ASN A 59 -19.67 -3.69 -10.23
C ASN A 59 -18.37 -3.23 -9.53
N PRO A 60 -17.98 -1.95 -9.69
CA PRO A 60 -16.75 -1.44 -9.10
C PRO A 60 -16.80 -1.48 -7.57
N PHE A 61 -15.72 -1.95 -6.95
CA PHE A 61 -15.48 -1.73 -5.52
C PHE A 61 -15.15 -0.25 -5.27
N GLN A 62 -15.35 0.23 -4.05
CA GLN A 62 -15.27 1.66 -3.75
C GLN A 62 -13.84 2.12 -3.44
N GLY A 63 -12.98 1.21 -3.01
CA GLY A 63 -11.56 1.50 -2.90
C GLY A 63 -10.70 0.36 -2.39
N ALA A 64 -9.39 0.58 -2.36
CA ALA A 64 -8.43 -0.38 -1.88
C ALA A 64 -7.30 0.31 -1.10
N LEU A 65 -6.85 -0.35 -0.02
CA LEU A 65 -5.61 0.02 0.66
C LEU A 65 -4.66 -1.16 0.62
N TRP A 66 -3.55 -0.98 -0.08
CA TRP A 66 -2.49 -1.97 -0.22
C TRP A 66 -1.20 -1.46 0.39
N SER A 67 -0.56 -2.27 1.22
CA SER A 67 0.70 -1.90 1.86
C SER A 67 1.84 -2.80 1.43
N GLY A 68 2.98 -2.19 1.08
CA GLY A 68 4.19 -2.87 0.67
C GLY A 68 3.98 -3.97 -0.38
N PRO A 69 3.31 -3.72 -1.51
CA PRO A 69 3.15 -4.76 -2.53
C PRO A 69 4.54 -5.23 -2.99
N PRO A 70 4.83 -6.54 -2.97
CA PRO A 70 6.15 -7.03 -3.32
C PRO A 70 6.45 -6.68 -4.78
N PHE A 71 7.72 -6.47 -5.11
CA PHE A 71 8.11 -6.04 -6.47
C PHE A 71 7.49 -6.89 -7.60
N PRO A 72 7.16 -8.20 -7.48
CA PRO A 72 6.40 -8.98 -8.47
C PRO A 72 4.98 -8.49 -8.81
N SER A 73 4.39 -7.61 -8.01
CA SER A 73 3.03 -7.07 -8.18
C SER A 73 2.89 -6.33 -9.50
N ARG A 74 2.04 -6.86 -10.41
CA ARG A 74 1.93 -6.37 -11.78
C ARG A 74 1.26 -5.00 -11.88
N THR A 75 0.18 -4.79 -11.12
CA THR A 75 -0.56 -3.52 -11.14
C THR A 75 0.29 -2.41 -10.53
N TRP A 76 0.87 -2.66 -9.35
CA TRP A 76 1.80 -1.72 -8.72
C TRP A 76 2.98 -1.35 -9.63
N ARG A 77 3.60 -2.33 -10.31
CA ARG A 77 4.69 -2.05 -11.26
C ARG A 77 4.22 -1.17 -12.41
N SER A 78 3.13 -1.52 -13.10
CA SER A 78 2.64 -0.71 -14.23
C SER A 78 2.36 0.72 -13.81
N VAL A 79 1.69 0.95 -12.68
CA VAL A 79 1.41 2.30 -12.17
C VAL A 79 2.70 3.06 -11.82
N THR A 80 3.70 2.36 -11.28
CA THR A 80 4.99 2.94 -10.87
C THR A 80 5.91 3.23 -12.06
N ASP A 81 5.93 2.36 -13.07
CA ASP A 81 6.74 2.49 -14.27
C ASP A 81 6.15 3.57 -15.20
N ASP A 82 4.82 3.62 -15.31
CA ASP A 82 4.07 4.61 -16.11
C ASP A 82 3.74 5.90 -15.32
N ARG A 83 4.48 6.16 -14.23
CA ARG A 83 4.32 7.37 -13.40
C ARG A 83 4.64 8.64 -14.19
N ASN A 84 4.05 9.76 -13.81
CA ASN A 84 4.34 11.08 -14.34
C ASN A 84 5.83 11.40 -14.19
N ALA A 85 6.42 12.00 -15.22
CA ALA A 85 7.80 12.43 -15.23
C ALA A 85 8.11 13.33 -14.02
N GLY A 86 9.28 13.13 -13.42
CA GLY A 86 9.71 13.87 -12.22
C GLY A 86 9.15 13.35 -10.89
N SER A 87 8.18 12.43 -10.89
CA SER A 87 7.75 11.78 -9.65
C SER A 87 8.68 10.63 -9.25
N PRO A 88 9.05 10.51 -7.96
CA PRO A 88 9.97 9.46 -7.52
C PRO A 88 9.29 8.10 -7.47
N GLN A 89 10.04 7.02 -7.75
CA GLN A 89 9.52 5.64 -7.70
C GLN A 89 8.89 5.28 -6.33
N ARG A 90 9.43 5.86 -5.25
CA ARG A 90 8.93 5.66 -3.88
C ARG A 90 7.60 6.38 -3.58
N LEU A 91 7.26 7.43 -4.31
CA LEU A 91 6.00 8.19 -4.18
C LEU A 91 5.55 8.63 -5.58
N PRO A 92 5.17 7.68 -6.45
CA PRO A 92 4.84 8.00 -7.83
C PRO A 92 3.55 8.81 -7.91
N ARG A 93 3.49 9.73 -8.88
CA ARG A 93 2.26 10.42 -9.27
C ARG A 93 1.79 9.77 -10.55
N PHE A 94 0.61 9.17 -10.56
CA PHE A 94 0.08 8.50 -11.74
C PHE A 94 -1.09 9.29 -12.31
N ARG A 95 -0.94 9.76 -13.56
CA ARG A 95 -1.94 10.57 -14.27
C ARG A 95 -2.38 11.76 -13.41
N ASP A 96 -3.69 11.98 -13.26
CA ASP A 96 -4.30 13.04 -12.46
C ASP A 96 -4.48 12.67 -10.98
N ALA A 97 -3.95 11.52 -10.53
CA ALA A 97 -4.10 10.99 -9.18
C ALA A 97 -5.56 10.83 -8.72
N SER A 98 -6.46 10.59 -9.68
CA SER A 98 -7.90 10.34 -9.43
C SER A 98 -8.20 8.92 -8.95
N ILE A 99 -7.35 7.95 -9.26
CA ILE A 99 -7.55 6.54 -8.89
C ILE A 99 -6.46 6.03 -7.96
N PHE A 100 -5.19 6.31 -8.26
CA PHE A 100 -4.05 5.81 -7.50
C PHE A 100 -3.35 6.96 -6.77
N ARG A 101 -3.15 6.81 -5.46
CA ARG A 101 -2.27 7.67 -4.66
C ARG A 101 -1.33 6.83 -3.81
N PHE A 102 -0.18 7.41 -3.50
CA PHE A 102 0.90 6.75 -2.79
C PHE A 102 1.25 7.59 -1.56
N THR A 103 1.53 6.94 -0.45
CA THR A 103 1.93 7.59 0.80
C THR A 103 2.96 6.75 1.56
N ASN A 104 3.63 7.37 2.52
CA ASN A 104 4.59 6.71 3.42
C ASN A 104 4.32 7.12 4.88
N GLN A 105 5.35 7.12 5.73
CA GLN A 105 5.28 7.58 7.13
C GLN A 105 4.78 9.03 7.25
N ASN A 106 5.07 9.85 6.23
CA ASN A 106 4.59 11.21 6.11
C ASN A 106 3.38 11.20 5.17
N ASN A 107 2.19 11.49 5.69
CA ASN A 107 0.98 11.51 4.86
C ASN A 107 1.11 12.55 3.72
N VAL A 108 1.06 12.07 2.48
CA VAL A 108 1.17 12.89 1.25
C VAL A 108 0.02 12.63 0.27
N LEU A 109 -1.12 12.16 0.80
CA LEU A 109 -2.31 11.81 0.02
C LEU A 109 -3.12 13.03 -0.44
N GLU A 110 -2.92 14.19 0.20
CA GLU A 110 -3.46 15.45 -0.28
C GLU A 110 -2.58 15.98 -1.42
N ILE A 111 -3.20 16.10 -2.60
CA ILE A 111 -2.54 16.53 -3.83
C ILE A 111 -3.31 17.73 -4.35
N PRO A 112 -2.67 18.91 -4.47
CA PRO A 112 -3.31 20.09 -5.02
C PRO A 112 -3.96 19.81 -6.38
N ALA A 113 -5.18 20.30 -6.58
CA ALA A 113 -5.98 20.15 -7.81
C ALA A 113 -6.39 18.73 -8.20
N ALA A 114 -6.04 17.68 -7.43
CA ALA A 114 -6.47 16.31 -7.73
C ALA A 114 -7.75 15.92 -6.96
N SER A 115 -8.78 15.53 -7.69
CA SER A 115 -10.02 14.99 -7.12
C SER A 115 -10.07 13.48 -7.25
N TRP A 116 -10.61 12.82 -6.22
CA TRP A 116 -10.83 11.37 -6.28
C TRP A 116 -11.93 11.03 -7.29
N GLY A 117 -11.68 9.99 -8.08
CA GLY A 117 -12.68 9.33 -8.91
C GLY A 117 -13.57 8.37 -8.10
N PRO A 118 -14.38 7.55 -8.79
CA PRO A 118 -15.34 6.64 -8.15
C PRO A 118 -14.68 5.48 -7.40
N ILE A 119 -13.40 5.20 -7.66
CA ILE A 119 -12.60 4.17 -7.02
C ILE A 119 -11.34 4.83 -6.44
N ARG A 120 -11.10 4.66 -5.14
CA ARG A 120 -9.95 5.23 -4.44
C ARG A 120 -8.96 4.14 -4.05
N ILE A 121 -7.77 4.13 -4.65
CA ILE A 121 -6.72 3.17 -4.36
C ILE A 121 -5.54 3.90 -3.74
N VAL A 122 -5.15 3.47 -2.54
CA VAL A 122 -3.98 3.97 -1.84
C VAL A 122 -2.95 2.86 -1.66
N TYR A 123 -1.72 3.16 -2.07
CA TYR A 123 -0.54 2.39 -1.73
C TYR A 123 0.19 3.03 -0.55
N LEU A 124 0.39 2.26 0.51
CA LEU A 124 1.27 2.61 1.63
C LEU A 124 2.60 1.88 1.44
N GLN A 125 3.68 2.63 1.22
CA GLN A 125 4.99 2.05 0.96
C GLN A 125 6.10 2.88 1.60
N TYR A 126 7.06 2.21 2.22
CA TYR A 126 8.23 2.86 2.82
C TYR A 126 9.41 2.76 1.88
N ALA A 127 10.19 3.81 1.75
CA ALA A 127 11.31 3.79 0.80
C ALA A 127 12.40 2.82 1.24
N SER A 128 12.48 2.52 2.54
CA SER A 128 13.32 1.48 3.11
C SER A 128 12.80 0.05 2.89
N ASP A 129 11.63 -0.16 2.28
CA ASP A 129 11.05 -1.50 2.11
C ASP A 129 11.73 -2.31 0.99
N PRO A 130 12.55 -3.32 1.34
CA PRO A 130 13.23 -4.12 0.35
C PRO A 130 12.29 -5.01 -0.45
N ILE A 131 11.19 -5.47 0.16
CA ILE A 131 10.23 -6.37 -0.47
C ILE A 131 9.52 -5.65 -1.62
N THR A 132 9.23 -4.36 -1.45
CA THR A 132 8.55 -3.53 -2.45
C THR A 132 9.50 -3.06 -3.56
N PHE A 133 10.68 -2.52 -3.21
CA PHE A 133 11.54 -1.82 -4.18
C PHE A 133 12.73 -2.64 -4.70
N PHE A 134 13.18 -3.66 -3.99
CA PHE A 134 14.44 -4.34 -4.30
C PHE A 134 14.20 -5.57 -5.18
N GLY A 135 13.87 -5.32 -6.44
CA GLY A 135 13.66 -6.35 -7.45
C GLY A 135 14.97 -6.89 -8.05
N ALA A 136 14.88 -8.07 -8.67
CA ALA A 136 16.00 -8.77 -9.32
C ALA A 136 16.76 -7.92 -10.37
N ALA A 137 16.12 -6.92 -10.98
CA ALA A 137 16.77 -6.02 -11.94
C ALA A 137 17.89 -5.16 -11.31
N THR A 138 17.87 -4.97 -9.99
CA THR A 138 18.95 -4.30 -9.23
C THR A 138 20.31 -5.01 -9.39
N LEU A 139 20.31 -6.27 -9.84
CA LEU A 139 21.50 -7.06 -10.18
C LEU A 139 22.36 -6.40 -11.26
N TYR A 140 21.75 -5.74 -12.25
CA TYR A 140 22.43 -5.26 -13.45
C TYR A 140 22.03 -3.85 -13.88
N ARG A 141 21.16 -3.18 -13.13
CA ARG A 141 20.76 -1.79 -13.37
C ARG A 141 20.59 -1.06 -12.05
N GLU A 142 21.13 0.16 -11.96
CA GLU A 142 20.85 1.04 -10.84
C GLU A 142 19.33 1.34 -10.78
N PRO A 143 18.66 1.01 -9.66
CA PRO A 143 17.23 1.17 -9.54
C PRO A 143 16.85 2.65 -9.32
N ASP A 144 15.67 3.04 -9.80
CA ASP A 144 15.27 4.45 -9.85
C ASP A 144 15.15 5.10 -8.47
N TRP A 145 14.88 4.33 -7.41
CA TRP A 145 14.90 4.83 -6.03
C TRP A 145 16.29 5.32 -5.56
N MET A 146 17.37 4.98 -6.28
CA MET A 146 18.74 5.43 -5.98
C MET A 146 19.17 6.69 -6.76
N LYS A 147 18.48 7.03 -7.86
CA LYS A 147 18.89 8.09 -8.82
C LYS A 147 18.47 9.51 -8.41
N GLY A 148 17.67 9.66 -7.36
CA GLY A 148 17.17 10.95 -6.87
C GLY A 148 17.40 11.12 -5.37
N PRO A 149 16.82 12.17 -4.75
CA PRO A 149 16.90 12.32 -3.30
C PRO A 149 16.28 11.10 -2.62
N ARG A 150 17.07 10.51 -1.71
CA ARG A 150 16.72 9.26 -1.02
C ARG A 150 15.42 9.42 -0.23
N GLY A 151 14.79 8.30 0.08
CA GLY A 151 13.69 8.31 1.04
C GLY A 151 14.17 8.81 2.40
N PRO A 152 13.28 9.40 3.23
CA PRO A 152 13.64 9.90 4.56
C PRO A 152 14.21 8.81 5.48
N ASP A 153 13.93 7.55 5.16
CA ASP A 153 14.31 6.33 5.84
C ASP A 153 15.42 5.53 5.13
N VAL A 154 16.09 6.12 4.13
CA VAL A 154 17.17 5.47 3.35
C VAL A 154 18.44 6.31 3.46
N SER A 155 19.54 5.70 3.91
CA SER A 155 20.83 6.39 4.04
C SER A 155 21.40 6.84 2.68
N GLU A 156 21.86 8.09 2.61
CA GLU A 156 22.53 8.66 1.42
C GLU A 156 23.89 8.02 1.12
N GLN A 157 24.46 7.30 2.09
CA GLN A 157 25.77 6.65 1.96
C GLN A 157 25.68 5.32 1.19
N VAL A 158 24.46 4.81 0.93
CA VAL A 158 24.25 3.58 0.17
C VAL A 158 24.53 3.84 -1.31
N ARG A 159 25.71 3.42 -1.75
CA ARG A 159 26.12 3.45 -3.15
C ARG A 159 25.75 2.15 -3.84
N TRP A 160 25.33 2.26 -5.10
CA TRP A 160 25.09 1.08 -5.93
C TRP A 160 26.42 0.48 -6.37
N TYR A 161 26.69 -0.74 -5.90
CA TYR A 161 27.77 -1.59 -6.39
C TYR A 161 27.13 -2.92 -6.83
N PRO A 162 27.15 -3.27 -8.13
CA PRO A 162 26.54 -4.52 -8.57
C PRO A 162 27.11 -5.72 -7.80
N LEU A 163 26.27 -6.73 -7.53
CA LEU A 163 26.53 -7.89 -6.65
C LEU A 163 26.65 -7.59 -5.15
N ILE A 164 27.39 -6.56 -4.73
CA ILE A 164 27.50 -6.15 -3.30
C ILE A 164 26.17 -5.62 -2.80
N THR A 165 25.55 -4.73 -3.58
CA THR A 165 24.21 -4.24 -3.28
C THR A 165 23.24 -5.42 -3.26
N MET A 166 23.29 -6.39 -4.19
CA MET A 166 22.38 -7.54 -4.11
C MET A 166 22.58 -8.40 -2.85
N LEU A 167 23.81 -8.64 -2.40
CA LEU A 167 24.06 -9.34 -1.14
C LEU A 167 23.46 -8.56 0.04
N GLN A 168 23.65 -7.24 0.08
CA GLN A 168 23.03 -6.36 1.06
C GLN A 168 21.49 -6.41 1.00
N LEU A 169 20.89 -6.30 -0.18
CA LEU A 169 19.43 -6.36 -0.36
C LEU A 169 18.87 -7.75 -0.01
N THR A 170 19.66 -8.82 -0.16
CA THR A 170 19.26 -10.18 0.23
C THR A 170 19.28 -10.34 1.74
N VAL A 171 20.29 -9.79 2.42
CA VAL A 171 20.30 -9.70 3.88
C VAL A 171 19.15 -8.83 4.38
N ASP A 172 18.93 -7.65 3.77
CA ASP A 172 17.83 -6.74 4.10
C ASP A 172 16.46 -7.40 3.90
N MET A 173 16.31 -8.21 2.84
CA MET A 173 15.11 -9.03 2.60
C MET A 173 14.92 -10.07 3.72
N ALA A 174 16.01 -10.71 4.18
CA ALA A 174 15.97 -11.70 5.26
C ALA A 174 15.61 -11.10 6.63
N ILE A 175 15.88 -9.80 6.83
CA ILE A 175 15.56 -9.05 8.05
C ILE A 175 14.43 -8.02 7.87
N ALA A 176 13.75 -8.02 6.72
CA ALA A 176 12.78 -6.99 6.35
C ALA A 176 11.62 -6.85 7.34
N THR A 177 11.28 -7.96 8.01
CA THR A 177 10.21 -8.06 9.01
C THR A 177 10.71 -7.86 10.46
N THR A 178 12.01 -7.73 10.67
CA THR A 178 12.61 -7.50 12.00
C THR A 178 13.06 -6.05 12.19
N SER A 179 12.80 -5.18 11.19
CA SER A 179 13.02 -3.74 11.28
C SER A 179 12.12 -3.10 12.35
N PRO A 180 12.51 -1.96 12.94
CA PRO A 180 11.63 -1.22 13.83
C PRO A 180 10.30 -0.87 13.14
N ILE A 181 9.22 -0.83 13.91
CA ILE A 181 7.90 -0.44 13.42
C ILE A 181 7.98 0.94 12.75
N GLY A 182 7.47 1.04 11.52
CA GLY A 182 7.53 2.26 10.70
C GLY A 182 8.67 2.27 9.68
N TYR A 183 9.47 1.20 9.59
CA TYR A 183 10.60 1.06 8.68
C TYR A 183 10.60 -0.32 8.00
N GLY A 184 11.32 -0.42 6.88
CA GLY A 184 11.40 -1.65 6.10
C GLY A 184 10.02 -2.13 5.69
N HIS A 185 9.75 -3.41 5.92
CA HIS A 185 8.44 -4.01 5.62
C HIS A 185 7.50 -4.04 6.84
N VAL A 186 7.85 -3.35 7.93
CA VAL A 186 7.08 -3.33 9.18
C VAL A 186 6.25 -2.04 9.25
N PHE A 187 5.07 -2.08 8.61
CA PHE A 187 4.18 -0.92 8.51
C PHE A 187 3.51 -0.58 9.85
N ALA A 188 3.67 0.67 10.28
CA ALA A 188 3.12 1.12 11.55
C ALA A 188 1.59 1.34 11.44
N PRO A 189 0.78 0.86 12.43
CA PRO A 189 -0.68 0.99 12.38
C PRO A 189 -1.17 2.43 12.21
N GLN A 190 -0.47 3.40 12.80
CA GLN A 190 -0.84 4.82 12.68
C GLN A 190 -0.73 5.37 11.24
N HIS A 191 0.14 4.80 10.40
CA HIS A 191 0.28 5.20 9.00
C HIS A 191 -0.85 4.64 8.12
N TYR A 192 -1.52 3.55 8.55
CA TYR A 192 -2.72 3.05 7.87
C TYR A 192 -3.93 3.95 8.07
N ILE A 193 -3.99 4.73 9.15
CA ILE A 193 -5.14 5.57 9.48
C ILE A 193 -5.38 6.60 8.38
N ASP A 194 -4.35 7.35 7.99
CA ASP A 194 -4.46 8.35 6.91
C ASP A 194 -4.91 7.73 5.59
N ALA A 195 -4.35 6.56 5.26
CA ALA A 195 -4.69 5.85 4.05
C ALA A 195 -6.15 5.37 4.05
N TRP A 196 -6.63 4.84 5.18
CA TRP A 196 -8.04 4.44 5.31
C TRP A 196 -9.01 5.62 5.28
N LEU A 197 -8.63 6.76 5.86
CA LEU A 197 -9.43 7.99 5.77
C LEU A 197 -9.56 8.46 4.33
N ALA A 198 -8.45 8.48 3.57
CA ALA A 198 -8.47 8.88 2.17
C ALA A 198 -9.32 7.95 1.29
N VAL A 199 -9.22 6.63 1.52
CA VAL A 199 -9.94 5.62 0.75
C VAL A 199 -11.44 5.62 1.08
N THR A 200 -11.80 5.78 2.35
CA THR A 200 -13.17 5.50 2.80
C THR A 200 -14.00 6.75 3.09
N GLU A 201 -13.39 7.91 3.31
CA GLU A 201 -14.06 9.19 3.60
C GLU A 201 -15.19 9.03 4.62
N PRO A 202 -14.88 8.62 5.85
CA PRO A 202 -15.89 8.47 6.89
C PRO A 202 -16.54 9.83 7.20
N PRO A 203 -17.88 9.90 7.26
CA PRO A 203 -18.53 11.11 7.75
C PRO A 203 -18.22 11.29 9.24
N ASN A 204 -18.19 12.56 9.68
CA ASN A 204 -18.11 12.95 11.09
C ASN A 204 -16.82 12.53 11.82
N ILE A 205 -15.69 12.37 11.13
CA ILE A 205 -14.38 12.21 11.76
C ILE A 205 -13.65 13.56 11.80
N THR A 206 -13.28 14.00 12.99
CA THR A 206 -12.54 15.25 13.20
C THR A 206 -11.02 15.02 13.15
N ALA A 207 -10.23 16.08 12.93
CA ALA A 207 -8.77 16.00 12.99
C ALA A 207 -8.27 15.53 14.38
N GLU A 208 -9.00 15.89 15.45
CA GLU A 208 -8.69 15.48 16.81
C GLU A 208 -8.90 13.97 17.02
N ASP A 209 -9.97 13.40 16.47
CA ASP A 209 -10.20 11.95 16.50
C ASP A 209 -9.08 11.18 15.79
N VAL A 210 -8.61 11.70 14.66
CA VAL A 210 -7.49 11.12 13.91
C VAL A 210 -6.21 11.18 14.74
N ALA A 211 -5.91 12.32 15.36
CA ALA A 211 -4.75 12.48 16.22
C ALA A 211 -4.80 11.51 17.41
N ARG A 212 -5.94 11.42 18.09
CA ARG A 212 -6.16 10.49 19.21
C ARG A 212 -5.95 9.04 18.81
N LEU A 213 -6.47 8.62 17.66
CA LEU A 213 -6.31 7.26 17.16
C LEU A 213 -4.85 6.95 16.81
N LYS A 214 -4.14 7.89 16.19
CA LYS A 214 -2.71 7.76 15.89
C LYS A 214 -1.89 7.62 17.17
N THR A 215 -2.11 8.47 18.17
CA THR A 215 -1.42 8.39 19.46
C THR A 215 -1.70 7.07 20.16
N PHE A 216 -2.94 6.60 20.14
CA PHE A 216 -3.32 5.32 20.73
C PHE A 216 -2.54 4.14 20.13
N PHE A 217 -2.45 4.07 18.80
CA PHE A 217 -1.71 3.00 18.13
C PHE A 217 -0.19 3.17 18.21
N PHE A 218 0.31 4.41 18.21
CA PHE A 218 1.73 4.70 18.42
C PHE A 218 2.20 4.15 19.78
N ASN A 219 1.46 4.44 20.85
CA ASN A 219 1.82 3.98 22.20
C ASN A 219 1.79 2.45 22.33
N ARG A 220 0.89 1.77 21.62
CA ARG A 220 0.82 0.29 21.60
C ARG A 220 1.92 -0.34 20.74
N GLY A 221 2.28 0.28 19.61
CA GLY A 221 3.39 -0.17 18.79
C GLY A 221 4.75 0.04 19.47
N ALA A 222 4.87 1.07 20.33
CA ALA A 222 6.09 1.37 21.08
C ALA A 222 6.32 0.45 22.29
N THR A 223 5.31 -0.33 22.70
CA THR A 223 5.45 -1.28 23.81
C THR A 223 5.91 -2.63 23.24
N PRO A 224 7.10 -3.15 23.59
CA PRO A 224 7.48 -4.50 23.19
C PRO A 224 6.42 -5.46 23.70
N ALA A 225 6.00 -6.42 22.87
CA ALA A 225 5.19 -7.53 23.35
C ALA A 225 5.98 -8.26 24.44
N ILE A 226 5.68 -8.00 25.70
CA ILE A 226 6.13 -8.84 26.81
C ILE A 226 5.33 -10.13 26.66
N SER A 227 5.96 -11.13 26.04
CA SER A 227 5.50 -12.51 26.06
C SER A 227 5.57 -13.01 27.51
N GLY A 228 4.40 -13.18 28.13
CA GLY A 228 4.23 -14.08 29.26
C GLY A 228 3.98 -15.51 28.80
#